data_AF-A0A1S3ZEY8-F1
#
_entry.id   AF-A0A1S3ZEY8-F1
#
_cell.length_a   1.000
_cell.length_b   1.000
_cell.length_c   1.000
_cell.angle_alpha   90.00
_cell.angle_beta   90.00
_cell.angle_gamma   90.00
#
_symmetry.space_group_name_H-M   'P 1'
#
loop_
_entity.id
_entity.type
_entity.pdbx_description
1 polymer ?
#
loop_
_entity_poly.entity_id
_entity_poly.type
_entity_poly.pdbx_seq_one_letter_code
_entity_poly.pdbx_strand_id
1 'polypeptide(L)'
;MHYQVAKESADVIVLDDNFSTIVNVAKRGRAVYVNIQKFVQFQLTVSIVALMINFISACISGSAPLSVVQLLWVNLIMDTLGAIALATEPPHEGLMSKPPVGREVSLISKTMWRNMIGQSIYQLAVLLVFNFTGHQILRIEGSDTTTVLHTFIFNTFVFCQVFNEINCRDMDKINVFRGIFGSWIFLGVVVSTVIFQVIIVEFLGTIASTTPLSWELWLLSVLIGAASLMVAVILKLIPVEQKNTKHHDGYDLLPNGPELA
;
A
#
# COMPACT_ATOMS: atom_id res chain seq x y z
N MET A 1 28.01 23.83 -32.21
CA MET A 1 27.34 24.61 -31.15
C MET A 1 25.87 24.21 -31.02
N HIS A 2 25.06 24.21 -32.08
CA HIS A 2 23.62 23.88 -32.01
C HIS A 2 23.27 22.49 -31.44
N TYR A 3 24.06 21.44 -31.73
CA TYR A 3 23.82 20.10 -31.16
C TYR A 3 24.00 20.06 -29.63
N GLN A 4 25.03 20.74 -29.13
CA GLN A 4 25.29 20.81 -27.69
C GLN A 4 24.19 21.62 -26.98
N VAL A 5 23.74 22.72 -27.59
CA VAL A 5 22.62 23.53 -27.08
C VAL A 5 21.31 22.74 -27.08
N ALA A 6 21.07 21.93 -28.11
CA ALA A 6 19.90 21.03 -28.16
C ALA A 6 19.97 19.95 -27.07
N LYS A 7 21.16 19.40 -26.80
CA LYS A 7 21.39 18.42 -25.73
C LYS A 7 21.20 19.03 -24.34
N GLU A 8 21.66 20.26 -24.13
CA GLU A 8 21.51 20.99 -22.87
C GLU A 8 20.08 21.46 -22.60
N SER A 9 19.25 21.57 -23.66
CA SER A 9 17.85 22.01 -23.55
C SER A 9 16.83 20.85 -23.54
N ALA A 10 17.28 19.60 -23.68
CA ALA A 10 16.40 18.43 -23.77
C ALA A 10 16.18 17.76 -22.42
N ASP A 11 14.93 17.48 -22.06
CA ASP A 11 14.58 16.73 -20.84
C ASP A 11 15.00 15.24 -20.92
N VAL A 12 15.10 14.69 -22.13
CA VAL A 12 15.50 13.30 -22.38
C VAL A 12 16.40 13.24 -23.61
N ILE A 13 17.57 12.61 -23.48
CA ILE A 13 18.53 12.40 -24.58
C ILE A 13 18.55 10.91 -24.92
N VAL A 14 18.26 10.57 -26.17
CA VAL A 14 18.35 9.19 -26.68
C VAL A 14 19.79 8.95 -27.17
N LEU A 15 20.46 7.95 -26.61
CA LEU A 15 21.85 7.63 -26.93
C LEU A 15 22.01 6.73 -28.16
N ASP A 16 21.00 5.91 -28.46
CA ASP A 16 21.08 4.83 -29.47
C ASP A 16 20.34 5.13 -30.79
N ASP A 17 19.95 6.39 -31.05
CA ASP A 17 19.18 6.86 -32.24
C ASP A 17 17.95 6.00 -32.64
N ASN A 18 17.48 5.14 -31.73
CA ASN A 18 16.41 4.18 -31.98
C ASN A 18 15.10 4.65 -31.34
N PHE A 19 14.06 4.85 -32.15
CA PHE A 19 12.72 5.17 -31.67
C PHE A 19 12.16 4.14 -30.66
N SER A 20 12.62 2.90 -30.70
CA SER A 20 12.30 1.86 -29.72
C SER A 20 12.72 2.25 -28.29
N THR A 21 13.81 3.00 -28.14
CA THR A 21 14.29 3.48 -26.84
C THR A 21 13.32 4.48 -26.23
N ILE A 22 12.72 5.36 -27.04
CA ILE A 22 11.70 6.32 -26.60
C ILE A 22 10.47 5.59 -26.07
N VAL A 23 9.98 4.59 -26.80
CA VAL A 23 8.83 3.77 -26.40
C VAL A 23 9.10 3.02 -25.10
N ASN A 24 10.32 2.46 -24.95
CA ASN A 24 10.72 1.76 -23.73
C ASN A 24 10.82 2.71 -22.53
N VAL A 25 11.35 3.92 -22.71
CA VAL A 25 11.40 4.95 -21.67
C VAL A 25 9.99 5.38 -21.27
N ALA A 26 9.09 5.61 -22.22
CA ALA A 26 7.69 5.91 -21.94
C ALA A 26 7.00 4.77 -21.16
N LYS A 27 7.23 3.50 -21.53
CA LYS A 27 6.73 2.32 -20.79
C LYS A 27 7.22 2.32 -19.33
N ARG A 28 8.51 2.59 -19.11
CA ARG A 28 9.10 2.68 -17.77
C ARG A 28 8.53 3.85 -16.97
N GLY A 29 8.35 5.01 -17.59
CA GLY A 29 7.72 6.18 -16.96
C GLY A 29 6.29 5.89 -16.49
N ARG A 30 5.48 5.21 -17.32
CA ARG A 30 4.13 4.77 -16.92
C ARG A 30 4.16 3.77 -15.76
N ALA A 31 5.15 2.89 -15.74
CA ALA A 31 5.30 1.92 -14.65
C ALA A 31 5.65 2.62 -13.33
N VAL A 32 6.59 3.58 -13.36
CA VAL A 32 6.95 4.40 -12.18
C VAL A 32 5.74 5.17 -11.66
N TYR A 33 4.95 5.79 -12.54
CA TYR A 33 3.73 6.50 -12.13
C TYR A 33 2.75 5.59 -11.40
N VAL A 34 2.48 4.39 -11.94
CA VAL A 34 1.60 3.40 -11.30
C VAL A 34 2.19 2.93 -9.96
N ASN A 35 3.49 2.71 -9.87
CA ASN A 35 4.14 2.29 -8.62
C ASN A 35 4.04 3.40 -7.55
N ILE A 36 4.16 4.67 -7.92
CA ILE A 36 3.92 5.80 -7.02
C ILE A 36 2.47 5.82 -6.54
N GLN A 37 1.48 5.60 -7.42
CA GLN A 37 0.08 5.53 -7.01
C GLN A 37 -0.18 4.42 -5.99
N LYS A 38 0.40 3.23 -6.19
CA LYS A 38 0.31 2.10 -5.25
C LYS A 38 0.92 2.45 -3.90
N PHE A 39 2.11 3.08 -3.90
CA PHE A 39 2.78 3.51 -2.68
C PHE A 39 1.96 4.57 -1.93
N VAL A 40 1.44 5.58 -2.63
CA VAL A 40 0.58 6.61 -2.02
C VAL A 40 -0.70 5.99 -1.43
N GLN A 41 -1.32 5.03 -2.13
CA GLN A 41 -2.49 4.31 -1.59
C GLN A 41 -2.15 3.58 -0.30
N PHE A 42 -1.02 2.86 -0.28
CA PHE A 42 -0.55 2.13 0.89
C PHE A 42 -0.30 3.09 2.07
N GLN A 43 0.55 4.10 1.85
CA GLN A 43 0.97 5.09 2.86
C GLN A 43 -0.23 5.83 3.48
N LEU A 44 -1.18 6.26 2.65
CA LEU A 44 -2.38 6.96 3.12
C LEU A 44 -3.30 6.04 3.93
N THR A 45 -3.45 4.77 3.53
CA THR A 45 -4.25 3.79 4.29
C THR A 45 -3.66 3.59 5.68
N VAL A 46 -2.35 3.32 5.76
CA VAL A 46 -1.60 3.11 7.02
C VAL A 46 -1.78 4.33 7.92
N SER A 47 -1.53 5.52 7.39
CA SER A 47 -1.59 6.79 8.13
C SER A 47 -3.00 7.08 8.65
N ILE A 48 -4.03 6.90 7.83
CA ILE A 48 -5.43 7.12 8.22
C ILE A 48 -5.80 6.15 9.35
N VAL A 49 -5.50 4.86 9.21
CA VAL A 49 -5.87 3.87 10.24
C VAL A 49 -5.14 4.14 11.55
N ALA A 50 -3.83 4.41 11.51
CA ALA A 50 -3.01 4.70 12.68
C ALA A 50 -3.47 5.96 13.43
N LEU A 51 -3.83 7.02 12.71
CA LEU A 51 -4.34 8.25 13.32
C LEU A 51 -5.72 8.03 13.91
N MET A 52 -6.63 7.38 13.18
CA MET A 52 -8.02 7.19 13.61
C MET A 52 -8.13 6.26 14.83
N ILE A 53 -7.37 5.15 14.87
CA ILE A 53 -7.40 4.23 16.03
C ILE A 53 -6.93 4.93 17.30
N ASN A 54 -5.82 5.68 17.23
CA ASN A 54 -5.30 6.40 18.37
C ASN A 54 -6.20 7.55 18.79
N PHE A 55 -6.74 8.30 17.83
CA PHE A 55 -7.65 9.40 18.11
C PHE A 55 -8.93 8.91 18.79
N ILE A 56 -9.61 7.91 18.22
CA ILE A 56 -10.86 7.37 18.77
C ILE A 56 -10.61 6.73 20.14
N SER A 57 -9.54 5.93 20.29
CA SER A 57 -9.21 5.32 21.58
C SER A 57 -8.88 6.37 22.64
N ALA A 58 -8.11 7.41 22.29
CA ALA A 58 -7.80 8.48 23.23
C ALA A 58 -9.05 9.25 23.65
N CYS A 59 -10.01 9.49 22.75
CA CYS A 59 -11.27 10.16 23.08
C CYS A 59 -12.18 9.33 24.00
N ILE A 60 -12.20 8.01 23.86
CA ILE A 60 -13.13 7.13 24.61
C ILE A 60 -12.46 6.57 25.88
N SER A 61 -11.26 6.02 25.76
CA SER A 61 -10.53 5.34 26.85
C SER A 61 -9.51 6.24 27.56
N GLY A 62 -9.24 7.46 27.04
CA GLY A 62 -8.21 8.35 27.58
C GLY A 62 -6.77 7.93 27.30
N SER A 63 -6.56 6.80 26.62
CA SER A 63 -5.24 6.26 26.27
C SER A 63 -5.21 5.74 24.83
N ALA A 64 -4.07 5.87 24.17
CA ALA A 64 -3.86 5.40 22.81
C ALA A 64 -3.20 4.00 22.83
N PRO A 65 -3.66 3.06 22.01
CA PRO A 65 -3.11 1.71 21.98
C PRO A 65 -1.72 1.66 21.35
N LEU A 66 -1.44 2.55 20.39
CA LEU A 66 -0.16 2.59 19.70
C LEU A 66 0.71 3.69 20.30
N SER A 67 1.91 3.33 20.73
CA SER A 67 2.88 4.28 21.26
C SER A 67 3.53 5.11 20.16
N VAL A 68 4.12 6.26 20.51
CA VAL A 68 4.87 7.10 19.56
C VAL A 68 6.02 6.32 18.90
N VAL A 69 6.70 5.45 19.66
CA VAL A 69 7.79 4.62 19.17
C VAL A 69 7.28 3.56 18.18
N GLN A 70 6.13 2.96 18.45
CA GLN A 70 5.48 1.99 17.57
C GLN A 70 5.04 2.63 16.24
N LEU A 71 4.49 3.85 16.30
CA LEU A 71 4.13 4.61 15.10
C LEU A 71 5.38 5.02 14.29
N LEU A 72 6.45 5.44 14.98
CA LEU A 72 7.72 5.76 14.34
C LEU A 72 8.30 4.54 13.63
N TRP A 73 8.24 3.36 14.26
CA TRP A 73 8.66 2.10 13.67
C TRP A 73 7.94 1.80 12.35
N VAL A 74 6.61 1.93 12.34
CA VAL A 74 5.80 1.71 11.14
C VAL A 74 6.14 2.73 10.06
N ASN A 75 6.14 4.03 10.41
CA ASN A 75 6.38 5.10 9.44
C ASN A 75 7.81 5.13 8.89
N LEU A 76 8.80 4.68 9.65
CA LEU A 76 10.21 4.73 9.25
C LEU A 76 10.64 3.46 8.54
N ILE A 77 10.37 2.28 9.13
CA ILE A 77 10.95 1.04 8.65
C ILE A 77 9.98 0.28 7.77
N MET A 78 8.77 0.02 8.26
CA MET A 78 7.78 -0.73 7.48
C MET A 78 7.42 0.01 6.19
N ASP A 79 7.12 1.30 6.27
CA ASP A 79 6.77 2.10 5.10
C ASP A 79 7.92 2.20 4.09
N THR A 80 9.17 2.31 4.55
CA THR A 80 10.34 2.31 3.66
C THR A 80 10.51 0.96 2.97
N LEU A 81 10.35 -0.15 3.70
CA LEU A 81 10.42 -1.49 3.11
C LEU A 81 9.30 -1.72 2.10
N GLY A 82 8.07 -1.31 2.42
CA GLY A 82 6.92 -1.38 1.52
C GLY A 82 7.08 -0.47 0.29
N ALA A 83 7.67 0.71 0.45
CA ALA A 83 8.00 1.60 -0.65
C ALA A 83 8.96 0.92 -1.64
N ILE A 84 10.00 0.25 -1.14
CA ILE A 84 10.96 -0.48 -1.96
C ILE A 84 10.27 -1.64 -2.69
N ALA A 85 9.44 -2.41 -2.00
CA ALA A 85 8.70 -3.52 -2.60
C ALA A 85 7.77 -3.07 -3.73
N LEU A 86 7.02 -1.98 -3.52
CA LEU A 86 6.09 -1.46 -4.53
C LEU A 86 6.80 -0.71 -5.67
N ALA A 87 7.93 -0.03 -5.39
CA ALA A 87 8.70 0.70 -6.40
C ALA A 87 9.43 -0.23 -7.37
N THR A 88 9.91 -1.38 -6.88
CA THR A 88 10.69 -2.36 -7.67
C THR A 88 9.82 -3.33 -8.47
N GLU A 89 8.50 -3.17 -8.45
CA GLU A 89 7.60 -4.08 -9.13
C GLU A 89 7.72 -3.96 -10.67
N PRO A 90 7.92 -5.08 -11.39
CA PRO A 90 8.13 -5.04 -12.83
C PRO A 90 6.87 -4.58 -13.59
N PRO A 91 7.04 -3.89 -14.74
CA PRO A 91 5.93 -3.40 -15.54
C PRO A 91 5.06 -4.54 -16.06
N HIS A 92 3.77 -4.51 -15.74
CA HIS A 92 2.82 -5.53 -16.17
C HIS A 92 2.56 -5.47 -17.69
N GLU A 93 2.41 -6.61 -18.35
CA GLU A 93 2.33 -6.69 -19.83
C GLU A 93 1.11 -5.94 -20.41
N GLY A 94 0.04 -5.77 -19.64
CA GLY A 94 -1.14 -4.99 -20.02
C GLY A 94 -1.05 -3.47 -19.78
N LEU A 95 0.09 -2.95 -19.29
CA LEU A 95 0.25 -1.52 -18.98
C LEU A 95 0.10 -0.63 -20.22
N MET A 96 0.57 -1.11 -21.37
CA MET A 96 0.47 -0.40 -22.65
C MET A 96 -0.95 -0.38 -23.21
N SER A 97 -1.80 -1.34 -22.84
CA SER A 97 -3.17 -1.48 -23.35
C SER A 97 -4.16 -0.49 -22.72
N LYS A 98 -3.78 0.18 -21.63
CA LYS A 98 -4.58 1.25 -21.02
C LYS A 98 -4.31 2.58 -21.72
N PRO A 99 -5.32 3.46 -21.89
CA PRO A 99 -5.12 4.79 -22.45
C PRO A 99 -4.14 5.62 -21.57
N PRO A 100 -3.41 6.58 -22.16
CA PRO A 100 -2.50 7.44 -21.42
C PRO A 100 -3.23 8.18 -20.30
N VAL A 101 -2.54 8.41 -19.19
CA VAL A 101 -3.12 9.15 -18.05
C VAL A 101 -3.19 10.62 -18.44
N GLY A 102 -4.40 11.18 -18.46
CA GLY A 102 -4.60 12.61 -18.77
C GLY A 102 -3.96 13.52 -17.72
N ARG A 103 -3.52 14.71 -18.13
CA ARG A 103 -2.88 15.71 -17.25
C ARG A 103 -3.75 16.16 -16.07
N GLU A 104 -5.08 16.07 -16.21
CA GLU A 104 -6.04 16.48 -15.17
C GLU A 104 -6.58 15.32 -14.32
N VAL A 105 -6.01 14.12 -14.47
CA VAL A 105 -6.45 12.96 -13.69
C VAL A 105 -5.80 13.00 -12.31
N SER A 106 -6.62 12.94 -11.26
CA SER A 106 -6.14 12.84 -9.88
C SER A 106 -5.23 11.63 -9.68
N LEU A 107 -4.14 11.80 -8.91
CA LEU A 107 -3.24 10.70 -8.51
C LEU A 107 -3.99 9.55 -7.82
N ILE A 108 -5.12 9.84 -7.16
CA ILE A 108 -5.94 8.83 -6.48
C ILE A 108 -7.23 8.60 -7.28
N SER A 109 -7.30 7.47 -7.97
CA SER A 109 -8.49 7.06 -8.73
C SER A 109 -9.65 6.71 -7.78
N LYS A 110 -10.90 6.79 -8.27
CA LYS A 110 -12.09 6.35 -7.51
C LYS A 110 -11.99 4.89 -7.05
N THR A 111 -11.38 4.03 -7.86
CA THR A 111 -11.11 2.62 -7.49
C THR A 111 -10.16 2.53 -6.30
N MET A 112 -9.13 3.38 -6.26
CA MET A 112 -8.19 3.45 -5.13
C MET A 112 -8.89 3.94 -3.87
N TRP A 113 -9.73 4.96 -4.00
CA TRP A 113 -10.53 5.49 -2.89
C TRP A 113 -11.45 4.42 -2.28
N ARG A 114 -12.15 3.63 -3.11
CA ARG A 114 -12.96 2.50 -2.63
C ARG A 114 -12.11 1.50 -1.85
N ASN A 115 -10.98 1.08 -2.42
CA ASN A 115 -10.11 0.09 -1.79
C ASN A 115 -9.51 0.62 -0.47
N MET A 116 -9.04 1.87 -0.46
CA MET A 116 -8.48 2.56 0.71
C MET A 116 -9.53 2.70 1.82
N ILE A 117 -10.70 3.30 1.53
CA ILE A 117 -11.76 3.46 2.52
C ILE A 117 -12.23 2.12 3.06
N GLY A 118 -12.48 1.14 2.17
CA GLY A 118 -12.96 -0.17 2.58
C GLY A 118 -11.96 -0.89 3.49
N GLN A 119 -10.66 -0.80 3.19
CA GLN A 119 -9.65 -1.35 4.09
C GLN A 119 -9.52 -0.58 5.39
N SER A 120 -9.50 0.75 5.33
CA SER A 120 -9.40 1.56 6.54
C SER A 120 -10.56 1.30 7.49
N ILE A 121 -11.79 1.15 6.97
CA ILE A 121 -12.96 0.82 7.78
C ILE A 121 -12.80 -0.56 8.42
N TYR A 122 -12.41 -1.58 7.66
CA TYR A 122 -12.20 -2.93 8.21
C TYR A 122 -11.14 -2.93 9.31
N GLN A 123 -9.95 -2.40 9.02
CA GLN A 123 -8.85 -2.37 9.98
C GLN A 123 -9.24 -1.57 11.22
N LEU A 124 -9.87 -0.40 11.06
CA LEU A 124 -10.31 0.42 12.17
C LEU A 124 -11.36 -0.30 13.01
N ALA A 125 -12.36 -0.95 12.39
CA ALA A 125 -13.39 -1.68 13.11
C ALA A 125 -12.80 -2.83 13.92
N VAL A 126 -11.92 -3.65 13.33
CA VAL A 126 -11.29 -4.76 14.03
C VAL A 126 -10.40 -4.26 15.17
N LEU A 127 -9.55 -3.27 14.93
CA LEU A 127 -8.65 -2.74 15.96
C LEU A 127 -9.41 -2.07 17.10
N LEU A 128 -10.52 -1.35 16.82
CA LEU A 128 -11.36 -0.77 17.87
C LEU A 128 -12.08 -1.86 18.68
N VAL A 129 -12.64 -2.88 18.04
CA VAL A 129 -13.28 -4.01 18.73
C VAL A 129 -12.30 -4.68 19.68
N PHE A 130 -11.07 -4.95 19.24
CA PHE A 130 -10.04 -5.49 20.13
C PHE A 130 -9.57 -4.48 21.17
N ASN A 131 -9.50 -3.19 20.85
CA ASN A 131 -9.13 -2.17 21.83
C ASN A 131 -10.12 -2.06 22.99
N PHE A 132 -11.43 -2.10 22.72
CA PHE A 132 -12.45 -1.96 23.76
C PHE A 132 -12.87 -3.29 24.40
N THR A 133 -12.97 -4.37 23.61
CA THR A 133 -13.50 -5.66 24.07
C THR A 133 -12.42 -6.74 24.16
N GLY A 134 -11.18 -6.44 23.79
CA GLY A 134 -10.06 -7.40 23.79
C GLY A 134 -9.78 -7.99 25.16
N HIS A 135 -9.98 -7.24 26.24
CA HIS A 135 -9.85 -7.76 27.61
C HIS A 135 -10.76 -8.96 27.87
N GLN A 136 -12.00 -8.93 27.37
CA GLN A 136 -12.98 -10.02 27.55
C GLN A 136 -12.79 -11.14 26.51
N ILE A 137 -12.47 -10.76 25.27
CA ILE A 137 -12.32 -11.71 24.15
C ILE A 137 -11.07 -12.57 24.30
N LEU A 138 -9.95 -11.97 24.71
CA LEU A 138 -8.66 -12.66 24.81
C LEU A 138 -8.47 -13.40 26.14
N ARG A 139 -9.41 -13.25 27.10
CA ARG A 139 -9.39 -13.88 28.44
C ARG A 139 -8.02 -13.81 29.11
N ILE A 140 -7.36 -12.66 29.01
CA ILE A 140 -6.04 -12.46 29.58
C ILE A 140 -6.22 -12.14 31.07
N GLU A 141 -5.84 -13.08 31.94
CA GLU A 141 -5.84 -12.92 33.39
C GLU A 141 -4.46 -12.42 33.86
N GLY A 142 -4.40 -11.24 34.49
CA GLY A 142 -3.15 -10.70 35.06
C GLY A 142 -3.15 -9.19 35.33
N SER A 143 -2.11 -8.70 36.00
CA SER A 143 -1.90 -7.26 36.28
C SER A 143 -1.47 -6.46 35.04
N ASP A 144 -0.84 -7.11 34.06
CA ASP A 144 -0.24 -6.46 32.87
C ASP A 144 -1.14 -6.52 31.62
N THR A 145 -2.43 -6.77 31.82
CA THR A 145 -3.41 -7.05 30.76
C THR A 145 -3.46 -5.93 29.71
N THR A 146 -3.35 -4.67 30.13
CA THR A 146 -3.38 -3.52 29.22
C THR A 146 -2.16 -3.46 28.30
N THR A 147 -0.96 -3.74 28.81
CA THR A 147 0.28 -3.72 28.03
C THR A 147 0.30 -4.85 27.00
N VAL A 148 -0.17 -6.04 27.38
CA VAL A 148 -0.31 -7.18 26.45
C VAL A 148 -1.33 -6.85 25.36
N LEU A 149 -2.45 -6.23 25.71
CA LEU A 149 -3.46 -5.82 24.75
C LEU A 149 -2.91 -4.77 23.76
N HIS A 150 -2.21 -3.75 24.24
CA HIS A 150 -1.59 -2.73 23.39
C HIS A 150 -0.57 -3.35 22.44
N THR A 151 0.24 -4.29 22.92
CA THR A 151 1.21 -5.02 22.09
C THR A 151 0.51 -5.88 21.05
N PHE A 152 -0.58 -6.56 21.41
CA PHE A 152 -1.39 -7.33 20.46
C PHE A 152 -2.04 -6.45 19.39
N ILE A 153 -2.56 -5.27 19.75
CA ILE A 153 -3.11 -4.29 18.80
C ILE A 153 -2.01 -3.81 17.86
N PHE A 154 -0.84 -3.48 18.38
CA PHE A 154 0.32 -3.11 17.56
C PHE A 154 0.72 -4.24 16.61
N ASN A 155 0.82 -5.48 17.09
CA ASN A 155 1.19 -6.62 16.26
C ASN A 155 0.17 -6.89 15.15
N THR A 156 -1.12 -6.86 15.51
CA THR A 156 -2.23 -7.02 14.56
C THR A 156 -2.24 -5.90 13.53
N PHE A 157 -2.00 -4.66 13.95
CA PHE A 157 -1.89 -3.51 13.04
C PHE A 157 -0.77 -3.70 12.03
N VAL A 158 0.42 -4.14 12.46
CA VAL A 158 1.55 -4.42 11.59
C VAL A 158 1.22 -5.50 10.56
N PHE A 159 0.63 -6.62 10.99
CA PHE A 159 0.23 -7.66 10.05
C PHE A 159 -0.84 -7.19 9.06
N CYS A 160 -1.83 -6.42 9.51
CA CYS A 160 -2.80 -5.78 8.63
C CYS A 160 -2.12 -4.92 7.55
N GLN A 161 -1.02 -4.22 7.89
CA GLN A 161 -0.27 -3.45 6.90
C GLN A 161 0.48 -4.34 5.89
N VAL A 162 1.12 -5.41 6.33
CA VAL A 162 1.76 -6.38 5.42
C VAL A 162 0.75 -6.93 4.40
N PHE A 163 -0.45 -7.26 4.85
CA PHE A 163 -1.52 -7.72 3.95
C PHE A 163 -2.12 -6.60 3.10
N ASN A 164 -2.20 -5.38 3.62
CA ASN A 164 -2.60 -4.22 2.84
C ASN A 164 -1.60 -3.88 1.72
N GLU A 165 -0.31 -4.07 1.95
CA GLU A 165 0.74 -3.94 0.94
C GLU A 165 0.49 -4.89 -0.24
N ILE A 166 0.17 -6.16 0.07
CA ILE A 166 -0.24 -7.16 -0.93
C ILE A 166 -1.46 -6.66 -1.72
N ASN A 167 -2.46 -6.09 -1.04
CA ASN A 167 -3.65 -5.56 -1.69
C ASN A 167 -3.37 -4.36 -2.62
N CYS A 168 -2.43 -3.49 -2.24
CA CYS A 168 -2.04 -2.31 -3.01
C CYS A 168 -1.24 -2.68 -4.27
N ARG A 169 -0.60 -3.84 -4.29
CA ARG A 169 0.17 -4.36 -5.42
C ARG A 169 -0.62 -4.45 -6.73
N ASP A 170 -1.90 -4.81 -6.65
CA ASP A 170 -2.77 -4.90 -7.82
C ASP A 170 -4.09 -4.17 -7.56
N MET A 171 -4.29 -2.99 -8.13
CA MET A 171 -5.41 -2.10 -7.78
C MET A 171 -6.75 -2.54 -8.40
N ASP A 172 -6.69 -3.18 -9.58
CA ASP A 172 -7.87 -3.55 -10.37
C ASP A 172 -8.13 -5.07 -10.43
N LYS A 173 -7.10 -5.91 -10.24
CA LYS A 173 -7.22 -7.36 -10.40
C LYS A 173 -7.58 -8.06 -9.09
N ILE A 174 -8.49 -9.03 -9.20
CA ILE A 174 -8.96 -9.87 -8.09
C ILE A 174 -7.88 -10.87 -7.63
N ASN A 175 -6.99 -11.30 -8.53
CA ASN A 175 -5.94 -12.28 -8.23
C ASN A 175 -4.73 -11.65 -7.52
N VAL A 176 -4.93 -11.19 -6.29
CA VAL A 176 -3.89 -10.57 -5.45
C VAL A 176 -2.72 -11.53 -5.17
N PHE A 177 -2.99 -12.84 -5.20
CA PHE A 177 -1.98 -13.89 -4.97
C PHE A 177 -1.12 -14.24 -6.18
N ARG A 178 -1.51 -13.83 -7.39
CA ARG A 178 -0.79 -14.23 -8.61
C ARG A 178 0.49 -13.40 -8.76
N GLY A 179 1.63 -14.02 -8.52
CA GLY A 179 2.95 -13.38 -8.65
C GLY A 179 3.60 -12.96 -7.33
N ILE A 180 2.96 -13.20 -6.18
CA ILE A 180 3.56 -12.99 -4.85
C ILE A 180 4.86 -13.77 -4.71
N PHE A 181 4.82 -15.07 -4.99
CA PHE A 181 5.98 -15.95 -4.94
C PHE A 181 6.94 -15.79 -6.12
N GLY A 182 6.58 -14.96 -7.11
CA GLY A 182 7.42 -14.70 -8.29
C GLY A 182 8.41 -13.55 -8.08
N SER A 183 8.10 -12.58 -7.20
CA SER A 183 8.98 -11.45 -6.92
C SER A 183 9.76 -11.69 -5.63
N TRP A 184 11.01 -12.11 -5.78
CA TRP A 184 11.94 -12.33 -4.67
C TRP A 184 12.10 -11.12 -3.76
N ILE A 185 12.02 -9.90 -4.32
CA ILE A 185 12.10 -8.65 -3.55
C ILE A 185 10.92 -8.51 -2.59
N PHE A 186 9.70 -8.81 -3.07
CA PHE A 186 8.49 -8.77 -2.23
C PHE A 186 8.55 -9.79 -1.09
N LEU A 187 8.98 -11.02 -1.40
CA LEU A 187 9.15 -12.06 -0.38
C LEU A 187 10.22 -11.65 0.64
N GLY A 188 11.33 -11.06 0.18
CA GLY A 188 12.37 -10.51 1.04
C GLY A 188 11.85 -9.43 1.99
N VAL A 189 11.02 -8.50 1.50
CA VAL A 189 10.39 -7.46 2.33
C VAL A 189 9.43 -8.05 3.36
N VAL A 190 8.54 -8.96 2.96
CA VAL A 190 7.60 -9.61 3.91
C VAL A 190 8.37 -10.37 5.01
N VAL A 191 9.36 -11.18 4.62
CA VAL A 191 10.19 -11.94 5.58
C VAL A 191 10.96 -11.00 6.49
N SER A 192 11.57 -9.94 5.93
CA SER A 192 12.29 -8.93 6.72
C SER A 192 11.37 -8.24 7.72
N THR A 193 10.15 -7.85 7.31
CA THR A 193 9.17 -7.21 8.19
C THR A 193 8.77 -8.14 9.33
N VAL A 194 8.53 -9.42 9.06
CA VAL A 194 8.21 -10.40 10.12
C VAL A 194 9.38 -10.59 11.08
N ILE A 195 10.62 -10.70 10.59
CA ILE A 195 11.81 -10.82 11.43
C ILE A 195 11.94 -9.60 12.34
N PHE A 196 11.84 -8.41 11.78
CA PHE A 196 11.92 -7.19 12.56
C PHE A 196 10.76 -7.05 13.55
N GLN A 197 9.57 -7.52 13.18
CA GLN A 197 8.41 -7.53 14.08
C GLN A 197 8.64 -8.45 15.28
N VAL A 198 9.24 -9.62 15.07
CA VAL A 198 9.63 -10.52 16.18
C VAL A 198 10.69 -9.85 17.05
N ILE A 199 11.68 -9.18 16.45
CA ILE A 199 12.72 -8.46 17.21
C ILE A 199 12.11 -7.38 18.09
N ILE A 200 11.19 -6.55 17.55
CA ILE A 200 10.64 -5.43 18.31
C ILE A 200 9.68 -5.89 19.43
N VAL A 201 8.92 -6.96 19.21
CA VAL A 201 7.95 -7.49 20.18
C VAL A 201 8.64 -8.28 21.29
N GLU A 202 9.61 -9.14 20.95
CA GLU A 202 10.23 -10.06 21.92
C GLU A 202 11.47 -9.46 22.61
N PHE A 203 12.27 -8.65 21.92
CA PHE A 203 13.58 -8.20 22.42
C PHE A 203 13.66 -6.71 22.77
N LEU A 204 12.83 -5.85 22.17
CA LEU A 204 12.86 -4.39 22.40
C LEU A 204 11.71 -3.90 23.29
N GLY A 205 11.15 -4.76 24.14
CA GLY A 205 10.01 -4.45 25.02
C GLY A 205 10.15 -3.16 25.83
N THR A 206 11.34 -2.90 26.37
CA THR A 206 11.63 -1.71 27.19
C THR A 206 11.61 -0.41 26.38
N ILE A 207 11.99 -0.45 25.10
CA ILE A 207 12.04 0.74 24.23
C ILE A 207 10.71 0.95 23.51
N ALA A 208 10.11 -0.14 23.03
CA ALA A 208 8.87 -0.11 22.24
C ALA A 208 7.60 -0.13 23.12
N SER A 209 7.74 -0.24 24.44
CA SER A 209 6.64 -0.47 25.39
C SER A 209 5.79 -1.68 25.00
N THR A 210 6.47 -2.75 24.59
CA THR A 210 5.86 -4.02 24.16
C THR A 210 6.14 -5.12 25.17
N THR A 211 5.26 -6.12 25.24
CA THR A 211 5.48 -7.34 26.03
C THR A 211 5.54 -8.57 25.11
N PRO A 212 6.37 -9.58 25.45
CA PRO A 212 6.40 -10.85 24.73
C PRO A 212 4.99 -11.43 24.56
N LEU A 213 4.63 -11.79 23.32
CA LEU A 213 3.30 -12.33 23.01
C LEU A 213 3.34 -13.85 23.03
N SER A 214 2.24 -14.47 23.49
CA SER A 214 2.06 -15.90 23.32
C SER A 214 1.93 -16.25 21.84
N TRP A 215 2.34 -17.47 21.47
CA TRP A 215 2.25 -17.95 20.09
C TRP A 215 0.80 -17.93 19.56
N GLU A 216 -0.21 -18.09 20.43
CA GLU A 216 -1.63 -18.03 20.10
C GLU A 216 -2.05 -16.62 19.67
N LEU A 217 -1.58 -15.59 20.39
CA LEU A 217 -1.84 -14.19 20.05
C LEU A 217 -1.13 -13.79 18.77
N TRP A 218 0.09 -14.30 18.54
CA TRP A 218 0.78 -14.18 17.26
C TRP A 218 -0.06 -14.77 16.13
N LEU A 219 -0.49 -16.02 16.25
CA LEU A 219 -1.29 -16.68 15.22
C LEU A 219 -2.62 -15.95 14.98
N LEU A 220 -3.30 -15.51 16.03
CA LEU A 220 -4.53 -14.74 15.92
C LEU A 220 -4.31 -13.41 15.18
N SER A 221 -3.23 -12.69 15.49
CA SER A 221 -2.90 -11.43 14.81
C SER A 221 -2.63 -11.62 13.31
N VAL A 222 -1.96 -12.71 12.94
CA VAL A 222 -1.72 -13.10 11.54
C VAL A 222 -3.03 -13.46 10.85
N LEU A 223 -3.92 -14.22 11.51
CA LEU A 223 -5.23 -14.59 10.95
C LEU A 223 -6.12 -13.37 10.71
N ILE A 224 -6.14 -12.42 11.65
CA ILE A 224 -6.86 -11.15 11.50
C ILE A 224 -6.29 -10.37 10.32
N GLY A 225 -4.96 -10.26 10.23
CA GLY A 225 -4.31 -9.65 9.08
C GLY A 225 -4.70 -10.33 7.77
N ALA A 226 -4.70 -11.67 7.72
CA ALA A 226 -5.03 -12.43 6.52
C ALA A 226 -6.50 -12.24 6.10
N ALA A 227 -7.41 -12.07 7.06
CA ALA A 227 -8.81 -11.75 6.78
C ALA A 227 -8.96 -10.40 6.04
N SER A 228 -8.03 -9.46 6.21
CA SER A 228 -8.00 -8.23 5.41
C SER A 228 -7.89 -8.52 3.91
N LEU A 229 -7.17 -9.56 3.49
CA LEU A 229 -7.08 -9.95 2.07
C LEU A 229 -8.45 -10.40 1.53
N MET A 230 -9.22 -11.13 2.34
CA MET A 230 -10.57 -11.56 1.95
C MET A 230 -11.49 -10.35 1.74
N VAL A 231 -11.42 -9.38 2.64
CA VAL A 231 -12.18 -8.12 2.51
C VAL A 231 -11.77 -7.37 1.24
N ALA A 232 -10.48 -7.31 0.91
CA ALA A 232 -10.02 -6.67 -0.32
C ALA A 232 -10.56 -7.35 -1.58
N VAL A 233 -10.67 -8.68 -1.60
CA VAL A 233 -11.30 -9.43 -2.70
C VAL A 233 -12.78 -9.03 -2.83
N ILE A 234 -13.51 -8.94 -1.72
CA ILE A 234 -14.91 -8.51 -1.69
C ILE A 234 -15.06 -7.07 -2.21
N LEU A 235 -14.20 -6.14 -1.77
CA LEU A 235 -14.23 -4.75 -2.22
C LEU A 235 -13.96 -4.61 -3.72
N LYS A 236 -13.09 -5.47 -4.28
CA LYS A 236 -12.78 -5.50 -5.71
C LYS A 236 -13.92 -6.04 -6.57
N LEU A 237 -14.82 -6.86 -6.01
CA LEU A 237 -16.02 -7.36 -6.68
C LEU A 237 -17.09 -6.27 -6.89
N ILE A 238 -17.08 -5.21 -6.07
CA ILE A 238 -18.05 -4.11 -6.17
C ILE A 238 -17.64 -3.19 -7.33
N PRO A 239 -18.35 -3.15 -8.47
CA PRO A 239 -17.96 -2.30 -9.59
C PRO A 239 -18.04 -0.82 -9.20
N VAL A 240 -16.99 -0.06 -9.51
CA VAL A 240 -17.00 1.41 -9.39
C VAL A 240 -17.17 1.99 -10.76
N GLU A 241 -18.17 2.84 -10.90
CA GLU A 241 -18.43 3.55 -12.14
C GLU A 241 -17.24 4.47 -12.47
N GLN A 242 -16.43 4.02 -13.42
CA GLN A 242 -15.40 4.85 -14.01
C GLN A 242 -16.12 5.90 -14.85
N LYS A 243 -16.10 7.15 -14.38
CA LYS A 243 -16.56 8.26 -15.18
C LYS A 243 -15.65 8.29 -16.40
N ASN A 244 -16.17 7.89 -17.57
CA ASN A 244 -15.51 8.08 -18.85
C ASN A 244 -15.26 9.59 -18.98
N THR A 245 -14.09 10.05 -18.57
CA THR A 245 -13.58 11.35 -18.99
C THR A 245 -13.45 11.25 -20.49
N LYS A 246 -14.41 11.86 -21.22
CA LYS A 246 -14.30 12.08 -22.66
C LYS A 246 -12.92 12.70 -22.89
N HIS A 247 -12.07 11.98 -23.61
CA HIS A 247 -10.78 12.48 -24.02
C HIS A 247 -11.05 13.61 -25.02
N HIS A 248 -10.84 14.85 -24.62
CA HIS A 248 -10.42 15.88 -25.58
C HIS A 248 -8.92 15.69 -25.73
N ASP A 249 -8.52 14.63 -26.44
CA ASP A 249 -7.22 14.67 -27.09
C ASP A 249 -7.33 15.81 -28.10
N GLY A 250 -6.64 16.93 -27.87
CA GLY A 250 -6.54 18.02 -28.86
C GLY A 250 -5.84 17.62 -30.15
N TYR A 251 -5.86 16.33 -30.48
CA TYR A 251 -5.38 15.70 -31.69
C TYR A 251 -6.58 15.04 -32.35
N ASP A 252 -7.17 15.74 -33.31
CA ASP A 252 -7.97 15.07 -34.32
C ASP A 252 -7.07 14.02 -34.99
N LEU A 253 -7.60 12.81 -35.18
CA LEU A 253 -6.95 11.83 -36.04
C LEU A 253 -6.71 12.52 -37.38
N LEU A 254 -5.44 12.64 -37.80
CA LEU A 254 -5.13 13.16 -39.12
C LEU A 254 -5.98 12.36 -40.12
N PRO A 255 -6.76 13.04 -40.99
CA PRO A 255 -7.53 12.33 -41.98
C PRO A 255 -6.56 11.48 -42.78
N ASN A 256 -6.78 10.17 -42.76
CA ASN A 256 -6.09 9.26 -43.67
C ASN A 256 -6.48 9.70 -45.08
N GLY A 257 -5.62 10.48 -45.74
CA GLY A 257 -5.78 10.79 -47.16
C GLY A 257 -5.87 9.49 -47.95
N PRO A 258 -6.76 9.45 -48.94
CA PRO A 258 -6.38 9.91 -50.26
C PRO A 258 -7.47 10.81 -50.87
N GLU A 259 -7.49 12.08 -50.49
CA GLU A 259 -8.22 13.13 -51.23
C GLU A 259 -7.34 14.38 -51.41
N LEU A 260 -6.12 14.15 -51.88
CA LEU A 260 -5.31 15.14 -52.59
C LEU A 260 -4.92 14.50 -53.93
N ALA A 261 -5.92 14.37 -54.81
CA ALA A 261 -5.76 14.11 -56.24
C ALA A 261 -6.67 15.08 -56.99
#